data_AF-A0A1C5C0E8-F1
#
_entry.id   AF-A0A1C5C0E8-F1
#
_cell.length_a   1.000
_cell.length_b   1.000
_cell.length_c   1.000
_cell.angle_alpha   90.00
_cell.angle_beta   90.00
_cell.angle_gamma   90.00
#
_symmetry.space_group_name_H-M   'P 1'
#
loop_
_entity.id
_entity.type
_entity.pdbx_description
1 polymer ?
#
loop_
_entity_poly.entity_id
_entity_poly.type
_entity_poly.pdbx_seq_one_letter_code
_entity_poly.pdbx_strand_id
1 'polypeptide(L)'
;MHGFSQRLPVDWLREHLAAEATHYLFPTLVQRLTHRPEVPLQWRCQQLLTVSTGEQIWGLLDVLPDTFDKIPETLDTESKKDIVNRIEQAVKVREWMERTAADAGS
;
A
#
# COMPACT_ATOMS: atom_id res chain seq x y z
N MET A 1 14.71 2.39 8.68
CA MET A 1 14.28 0.98 8.85
C MET A 1 12.82 0.91 8.41
N HIS A 2 12.55 0.57 7.15
CA HIS A 2 11.18 0.47 6.64
C HIS A 2 10.55 -0.80 7.23
N GLY A 3 9.40 -0.65 7.90
CA GLY A 3 8.71 -1.73 8.60
C GLY A 3 8.27 -2.87 7.68
N PHE A 4 7.85 -3.97 8.30
CA PHE A 4 7.32 -5.16 7.64
C PHE A 4 6.06 -4.86 6.80
N SER A 5 5.72 -5.78 5.89
CA SER A 5 4.45 -5.77 5.16
C SER A 5 3.28 -5.44 6.08
N GLN A 6 2.48 -4.45 5.71
CA GLN A 6 1.30 -4.00 6.43
C GLN A 6 0.06 -4.58 5.77
N ARG A 7 -0.14 -5.90 5.96
CA ARG A 7 -1.39 -6.53 5.52
C ARG A 7 -2.52 -6.06 6.42
N LEU A 8 -3.29 -5.12 5.91
CA LEU A 8 -4.50 -4.62 6.55
C LEU A 8 -5.60 -5.70 6.53
N PRO A 9 -6.39 -5.86 7.60
CA PRO A 9 -7.53 -6.76 7.59
C PRO A 9 -8.52 -6.39 6.47
N VAL A 10 -9.13 -7.41 5.84
CA VAL A 10 -10.07 -7.18 4.73
C VAL A 10 -11.25 -6.32 5.16
N ASP A 11 -11.78 -6.54 6.36
CA ASP A 11 -12.93 -5.76 6.85
C ASP A 11 -12.54 -4.30 7.13
N TRP A 12 -11.32 -4.06 7.60
CA TRP A 12 -10.77 -2.71 7.74
C TRP A 12 -10.68 -2.01 6.38
N LEU A 13 -10.20 -2.71 5.34
CA LEU A 13 -10.12 -2.15 3.99
C LEU A 13 -11.51 -1.79 3.44
N ARG A 14 -12.51 -2.64 3.68
CA ARG A 14 -13.90 -2.40 3.25
C ARG A 14 -14.53 -1.22 3.99
N GLU A 15 -14.25 -1.07 5.27
CA GLU A 15 -14.79 -0.01 6.11
C GLU A 15 -14.21 1.36 5.76
N HIS A 16 -12.89 1.42 5.50
CA HIS A 16 -12.19 2.70 5.42
C HIS A 16 -11.81 3.16 4.02
N LEU A 17 -11.71 2.27 3.02
CA LEU A 17 -11.33 2.69 1.67
C LEU A 17 -12.51 3.23 0.87
N ALA A 18 -12.23 4.21 0.03
CA ALA A 18 -13.17 4.63 -1.00
C ALA A 18 -13.28 3.52 -2.06
N ALA A 19 -14.43 2.84 -2.10
CA ALA A 19 -14.67 1.69 -2.97
C ALA A 19 -14.49 2.00 -4.47
N GLU A 20 -14.93 3.19 -4.89
CA GLU A 20 -14.87 3.64 -6.29
C GLU A 20 -13.56 4.38 -6.63
N ALA A 21 -12.65 4.56 -5.66
CA ALA A 21 -11.39 5.22 -5.91
C ALA A 21 -10.39 4.27 -6.58
N THR A 22 -9.53 4.84 -7.44
CA THR A 22 -8.37 4.12 -7.94
C THR A 22 -7.30 4.07 -6.85
N HIS A 23 -6.86 2.86 -6.51
CA HIS A 23 -5.75 2.58 -5.60
C HIS A 23 -4.54 2.13 -6.41
N TYR A 24 -3.33 2.45 -5.95
CA TYR A 24 -2.11 2.16 -6.69
C TYR A 24 -1.18 1.23 -5.93
N LEU A 25 -0.52 0.35 -6.68
CA LEU A 25 0.51 -0.55 -6.18
C LEU A 25 1.78 -0.34 -6.99
N PHE A 26 2.86 0.07 -6.33
CA PHE A 26 4.13 0.41 -6.98
C PHE A 26 5.26 -0.51 -6.48
N PRO A 27 5.82 -1.40 -7.31
CA PRO A 27 6.89 -2.30 -6.91
C PRO A 27 8.20 -1.53 -6.73
N THR A 28 8.85 -1.71 -5.59
CA THR A 28 10.06 -0.94 -5.21
C THR A 28 11.32 -1.79 -5.11
N LEU A 29 11.21 -3.01 -4.62
CA LEU A 29 12.36 -3.90 -4.41
C LEU A 29 11.92 -5.37 -4.35
N VAL A 30 12.84 -6.26 -4.72
CA VAL A 30 12.68 -7.70 -4.50
C VAL A 30 13.06 -8.01 -3.05
N GLN A 31 12.11 -8.53 -2.29
CA GLN A 31 12.27 -8.96 -0.92
C GLN A 31 12.56 -10.46 -0.87
N ARG A 32 13.71 -10.82 -0.28
CA ARG A 32 14.07 -12.19 0.09
C ARG A 32 14.13 -12.29 1.61
N LEU A 33 13.35 -13.20 2.19
CA LEU A 33 13.40 -13.47 3.63
C LEU A 33 14.58 -14.40 3.93
N THR A 34 15.73 -13.85 4.30
CA THR A 34 16.95 -14.62 4.61
C THR A 34 16.75 -15.64 5.73
N HIS A 35 15.86 -15.35 6.68
CA HIS A 35 15.53 -16.23 7.80
C HIS A 35 14.46 -17.29 7.46
N ARG A 36 13.85 -17.22 6.28
CA ARG A 36 12.81 -18.12 5.77
C ARG A 36 13.03 -18.41 4.28
N PRO A 37 14.12 -19.12 3.92
CA PRO A 37 14.49 -19.33 2.51
C PRO A 37 13.47 -20.17 1.72
N GLU A 38 12.59 -20.89 2.41
CA GLU A 38 11.45 -21.63 1.84
C GLU A 38 10.34 -20.71 1.32
N VAL A 39 10.29 -19.46 1.79
CA VAL A 39 9.29 -18.49 1.33
C VAL A 39 9.71 -17.98 -0.05
N PRO A 40 8.80 -17.98 -1.05
CA PRO A 40 9.08 -17.43 -2.36
C PRO A 40 9.56 -15.97 -2.30
N LEU A 41 10.34 -15.56 -3.31
CA LEU A 41 10.65 -14.14 -3.52
C LEU A 41 9.36 -13.32 -3.58
N GLN A 42 9.38 -12.14 -2.98
CA GLN A 42 8.23 -11.23 -2.97
C GLN A 42 8.64 -9.89 -3.56
N TRP A 43 7.74 -9.22 -4.27
CA TRP A 43 7.86 -7.79 -4.53
C TRP A 43 7.40 -7.05 -3.29
N ARG A 44 8.27 -6.18 -2.77
CA ARG A 44 7.83 -5.16 -1.83
C ARG A 44 7.28 -3.99 -2.62
N CYS A 45 6.00 -3.74 -2.44
CA CYS A 45 5.31 -2.65 -3.07
C CYS A 45 5.00 -1.55 -2.06
N GLN A 46 5.09 -0.30 -2.50
CA GLN A 46 4.37 0.79 -1.87
C GLN A 46 2.93 0.75 -2.37
N GLN A 47 1.98 0.87 -1.45
CA GLN A 47 0.56 0.99 -1.75
C GLN A 47 0.12 2.43 -1.47
N LEU A 48 -0.55 3.06 -2.41
CA LEU A 48 -1.23 4.34 -2.23
C LEU A 48 -2.74 4.07 -2.26
N LEU A 49 -3.39 4.30 -1.13
CA LEU A 49 -4.81 4.05 -0.92
C LEU A 49 -5.54 5.37 -0.71
N THR A 50 -6.76 5.46 -1.22
CA THR A 50 -7.65 6.58 -0.94
C THR A 50 -8.72 6.14 0.06
N VAL A 51 -8.76 6.77 1.22
CA VAL A 51 -9.80 6.47 2.22
C VAL A 51 -11.12 7.16 1.86
N SER A 52 -12.22 6.75 2.51
CA SER A 52 -13.58 7.24 2.26
C SER A 52 -13.74 8.75 2.42
N THR A 53 -12.84 9.41 3.17
CA THR A 53 -12.78 10.88 3.30
C THR A 53 -12.12 11.58 2.09
N GLY A 54 -11.56 10.81 1.15
CA GLY A 54 -10.79 11.31 0.01
C GLY A 54 -9.31 11.55 0.30
N GLU A 55 -8.87 11.43 1.56
CA GLU A 55 -7.45 11.52 1.93
C GLU A 55 -6.66 10.34 1.36
N GLN A 56 -5.40 10.58 1.00
CA GLN A 56 -4.49 9.55 0.55
C GLN A 56 -3.57 9.08 1.68
N ILE A 57 -3.46 7.77 1.83
CA ILE A 57 -2.57 7.13 2.78
C ILE A 57 -1.67 6.13 2.07
N TRP A 58 -0.50 5.88 2.62
CA TRP A 58 0.43 4.90 2.06
C TRP A 58 0.92 3.87 3.07
N GLY A 59 1.25 2.70 2.55
CA GLY A 59 1.81 1.59 3.32
C GLY A 59 2.71 0.71 2.48
N LEU A 60 3.18 -0.39 3.07
CA LEU A 60 3.97 -1.40 2.38
C LEU A 60 3.18 -2.71 2.26
N LEU A 61 3.24 -3.36 1.12
CA LEU A 61 2.63 -4.66 0.88
C LEU A 61 3.63 -5.57 0.17
N ASP A 62 3.91 -6.73 0.74
CA ASP A 62 4.70 -7.75 0.06
C ASP A 62 3.76 -8.68 -0.74
N VAL A 63 3.98 -8.75 -2.06
CA VAL A 63 3.15 -9.45 -3.05
C VAL A 63 4.00 -10.50 -3.78
N LEU A 64 3.42 -11.66 -4.09
CA LEU A 64 4.10 -12.67 -4.92
C LEU A 64 4.28 -12.16 -6.36
N PRO A 65 5.43 -12.37 -7.01
CA PRO A 65 5.65 -12.03 -8.42
C PRO A 65 4.52 -12.48 -9.34
N ASP A 66 4.17 -13.77 -9.30
CA ASP A 66 3.09 -14.33 -10.13
C ASP A 66 1.70 -13.73 -9.85
N THR A 67 1.49 -13.13 -8.68
CA THR A 67 0.27 -12.40 -8.36
C THR A 67 0.33 -10.97 -8.90
N PHE A 68 1.48 -10.31 -8.76
CA PHE A 68 1.69 -8.96 -9.28
C PHE A 68 1.58 -8.93 -10.81
N ASP A 69 2.16 -9.91 -11.50
CA ASP A 69 2.17 -9.99 -12.97
C ASP A 69 0.78 -10.20 -13.59
N LYS A 70 -0.23 -10.56 -12.77
CA LYS A 70 -1.64 -10.63 -13.20
C LYS A 70 -2.33 -9.26 -13.22
N ILE A 71 -1.72 -8.24 -12.62
CA ILE A 71 -2.24 -6.88 -12.63
C ILE A 71 -1.86 -6.25 -13.97
N PRO A 72 -2.83 -5.79 -14.78
CA PRO A 72 -2.51 -5.13 -16.03
C PRO A 72 -1.73 -3.85 -15.75
N GLU A 73 -0.59 -3.67 -16.43
CA GLU A 73 0.13 -2.40 -16.41
C GLU A 73 -0.67 -1.38 -17.23
N THR A 74 -1.31 -0.45 -16.53
CA THR A 74 -2.15 0.60 -17.15
C THR A 74 -1.52 2.00 -17.06
N LEU A 75 -0.31 2.13 -16.49
CA LEU A 75 0.27 3.42 -16.16
C LEU A 75 1.42 3.76 -17.12
N ASP A 76 1.37 4.95 -17.70
CA ASP A 76 2.49 5.52 -18.41
C ASP A 76 3.56 6.06 -17.44
N THR A 77 4.68 6.53 -18.01
CA THR A 77 5.81 7.02 -17.21
C THR A 77 5.47 8.29 -16.42
N GLU A 78 4.60 9.14 -16.93
CA GLU A 78 4.19 10.37 -16.25
C GLU A 78 3.32 10.05 -15.03
N SER A 79 2.32 9.18 -15.23
CA SER A 79 1.44 8.67 -14.17
C SER A 79 2.25 7.98 -13.07
N LYS A 80 3.28 7.21 -13.43
CA LYS A 80 4.19 6.59 -12.45
C LYS A 80 4.92 7.61 -11.60
N LYS A 81 5.40 8.71 -12.20
CA LYS A 81 6.06 9.80 -11.46
C LYS A 81 5.09 10.54 -10.54
N ASP A 82 3.88 10.81 -11.02
CA ASP A 82 2.81 11.42 -10.19
C ASP A 82 2.51 10.57 -8.96
N ILE A 83 2.34 9.26 -9.13
CA ILE A 83 2.06 8.33 -8.04
C ILE A 83 3.18 8.32 -7.00
N VAL A 84 4.44 8.30 -7.44
CA VAL A 84 5.59 8.37 -6.52
C VAL A 84 5.56 9.67 -5.71
N ASN A 85 5.35 10.81 -6.37
CA ASN A 85 5.22 12.10 -5.67
C ASN A 85 4.06 12.09 -4.66
N ARG A 86 2.91 11.50 -5.01
CA ARG A 86 1.76 11.38 -4.10
C ARG A 86 2.04 10.48 -2.92
N ILE A 87 2.77 9.38 -3.11
CA ILE A 87 3.22 8.51 -2.00
C ILE A 87 4.12 9.28 -1.04
N GLU A 88 5.04 10.11 -1.55
CA GLU A 88 5.95 10.92 -0.72
C GLU A 88 5.21 11.95 0.15
N GLN A 89 4.06 12.45 -0.32
CA GLN A 89 3.22 13.42 0.40
C GLN A 89 2.13 12.78 1.26
N ALA A 90 1.82 11.51 1.05
CA ALA A 90 0.75 10.81 1.76
C ALA A 90 1.12 10.51 3.22
N VAL A 91 0.11 10.44 4.09
CA VAL A 91 0.27 10.03 5.48
C VAL A 91 0.48 8.52 5.54
N LYS A 92 1.31 8.01 6.46
CA LYS A 92 1.42 6.55 6.62
C LYS A 92 0.11 5.97 7.16
N VAL A 93 -0.31 4.81 6.66
CA VAL A 93 -1.44 4.01 7.17
C VAL A 93 -1.46 3.96 8.70
N ARG A 94 -0.29 3.71 9.32
CA ARG A 94 -0.17 3.66 10.78
C ARG A 94 -0.49 4.99 11.45
N GLU A 95 0.08 6.08 10.95
CA GLU A 95 -0.12 7.43 11.50
C GLU A 95 -1.59 7.86 11.34
N TRP A 96 -2.18 7.51 10.19
CA TRP A 96 -3.61 7.73 9.93
C TRP A 96 -4.50 6.97 10.92
N MET A 97 -4.25 5.68 11.14
CA MET A 97 -5.00 4.85 12.10
C MET A 97 -4.90 5.39 13.52
N GLU A 98 -3.70 5.82 13.95
CA GLU A 98 -3.47 6.41 15.27
C GLU A 98 -4.29 7.71 15.44
N ARG A 99 -4.35 8.57 14.42
CA ARG A 99 -5.15 9.80 14.42
C ARG A 99 -6.66 9.50 14.44
N THR A 100 -7.15 8.65 13.55
CA THR A 100 -8.59 8.33 13.44
C THR A 100 -9.13 7.64 14.70
N ALA A 101 -8.31 6.81 15.36
CA ALA A 101 -8.68 6.22 16.64
C ALA A 101 -8.82 7.26 17.76
N ALA A 102 -7.98 8.31 17.77
CA ALA A 102 -8.09 9.41 18.73
C ALA A 102 -9.36 10.25 18.49
N ASP A 103 -9.70 10.50 17.23
CA ASP A 103 -10.90 11.26 16.85
C ASP A 103 -12.20 10.51 17.17
N ALA A 104 -12.22 9.18 17.05
CA ALA A 104 -13.39 8.35 17.36
C ALA A 104 -13.65 8.15 18.87
N GLY A 105 -12.65 8.45 19.72
CA GLY A 105 -12.73 8.32 21.17
C GLY A 105 -13.06 9.63 21.91
N SER A 106 -13.28 10.74 21.19
CA SER A 106 -13.67 12.06 21.72
C SER A 106 -15.16 12.32 21.56
#